data_AF-A0A3B9IV83-F1
#
_entry.id   AF-A0A3B9IV83-F1
#
_cell.length_a   1.000
_cell.length_b   1.000
_cell.length_c   1.000
_cell.angle_alpha   90.00
_cell.angle_beta   90.00
_cell.angle_gamma   90.00
#
_symmetry.space_group_name_H-M   'P 1'
#
loop_
_entity.id
_entity.type
_entity.pdbx_description
1 polymer ?
#
loop_
_entity_poly.entity_id
_entity_poly.type
_entity_poly.pdbx_seq_one_letter_code
_entity_poly.pdbx_strand_id
1 'polypeptide(L)'
;MKKLSIFLTCLALAAAVTSCGNSETSSSVAESSADESSVAEESKPDEEEVTEEVTEEISEEVTEEIIEESSEIEESEEDDEENYDTGDASLDNVRNQDEIGENELLVISFGTSFNDSRRLTIGAIEDALEKALPDYSVRRGFTSNIIIDHVNKRDGILIDDVDAALKRAVDNGVKNLVVQPTHLMNGLEYNDILDEVAQYSDAFENVVFGEPLLTSDDDFKKVEQAIVDWTKEYDDGETAICFMGHGTEADSNGVYQKMQDMLTADGYENYFIGTVEATPTLDDVLAKVQAGEYKKVILEPLMVVAGDHANNDMAGDEEDSWKSVFEGAGYEVECLLRGLGENEDIRQIYVEHAQAAIDSIGQ
;
A
#
# COMPACT_ATOMS: atom_id res chain seq x y z
N MET A 1 -5.66 -32.19 10.64
CA MET A 1 -6.01 -31.60 11.96
C MET A 1 -4.84 -31.68 12.96
N LYS A 2 -3.70 -31.05 12.66
CA LYS A 2 -3.01 -30.26 13.69
C LYS A 2 -3.76 -28.91 13.78
N LYS A 3 -3.59 -28.13 14.85
CA LYS A 3 -3.93 -26.71 14.82
C LYS A 3 -2.69 -25.96 14.34
N LEU A 4 -2.84 -25.14 13.31
CA LEU A 4 -1.83 -24.16 12.92
C LEU A 4 -1.90 -22.99 13.92
N SER A 5 -0.76 -22.41 14.27
CA SER A 5 -0.68 -21.16 15.05
C SER A 5 0.02 -20.13 14.18
N ILE A 6 -0.75 -19.22 13.59
CA ILE A 6 -0.20 -18.02 12.94
C ILE A 6 0.33 -17.11 14.05
N PHE A 7 1.59 -16.71 13.97
CA PHE A 7 2.28 -15.88 14.97
C PHE A 7 2.56 -14.48 14.44
N LEU A 8 1.52 -13.63 14.42
CA LEU A 8 1.69 -12.20 14.18
C LEU A 8 2.42 -11.55 15.37
N THR A 9 3.65 -11.09 15.18
CA THR A 9 4.59 -10.77 16.28
C THR A 9 4.66 -9.27 16.56
N CYS A 10 3.58 -8.70 17.07
CA CYS A 10 3.50 -7.27 17.40
C CYS A 10 4.44 -6.87 18.56
N LEU A 11 5.58 -6.26 18.25
CA LEU A 11 6.63 -5.90 19.23
C LEU A 11 6.33 -4.58 19.98
N ALA A 12 5.39 -4.61 20.93
CA ALA A 12 4.98 -3.43 21.69
C ALA A 12 6.05 -2.95 22.72
N LEU A 13 6.75 -1.84 22.44
CA LEU A 13 7.64 -1.18 23.41
C LEU A 13 6.87 -0.34 24.45
N ALA A 14 6.80 -0.83 25.69
CA ALA A 14 6.15 -0.12 26.79
C ALA A 14 7.07 0.93 27.47
N ALA A 15 6.91 2.21 27.12
CA ALA A 15 7.65 3.33 27.73
C ALA A 15 7.09 3.73 29.12
N ALA A 16 7.76 3.31 30.20
CA ALA A 16 7.32 3.57 31.57
C ALA A 16 7.75 4.95 32.13
N VAL A 17 6.91 5.99 31.96
CA VAL A 17 7.12 7.30 32.60
C VAL A 17 6.78 7.28 34.10
N THR A 18 7.72 7.69 34.95
CA THR A 18 7.58 7.65 36.41
C THR A 18 7.01 8.96 36.96
N SER A 19 5.92 8.88 37.73
CA SER A 19 5.22 10.05 38.29
C SER A 19 5.77 10.49 39.66
N CYS A 20 6.03 11.80 39.79
CA CYS A 20 6.31 12.55 41.04
C CYS A 20 5.96 14.04 40.79
N GLY A 21 5.30 14.82 41.66
CA GLY A 21 4.61 14.47 42.91
C GLY A 21 4.24 15.69 43.76
N ASN A 22 2.93 15.96 43.92
CA ASN A 22 2.21 16.65 45.03
C ASN A 22 2.74 17.99 45.64
N SER A 23 1.89 19.04 45.71
CA SER A 23 1.38 19.64 46.99
C SER A 23 0.58 20.95 46.84
N GLU A 24 -0.65 20.96 47.41
CA GLU A 24 -1.36 22.01 48.19
C GLU A 24 -1.56 23.45 47.59
N THR A 25 -2.58 24.29 47.94
CA THR A 25 -3.44 24.41 49.15
C THR A 25 -4.80 25.08 48.86
N SER A 26 -5.80 24.86 49.74
CA SER A 26 -7.06 25.63 50.00
C SER A 26 -6.99 27.18 49.95
N SER A 27 -8.07 27.98 49.87
CA SER A 27 -9.54 27.82 49.61
C SER A 27 -10.17 29.25 49.50
N SER A 28 -11.45 29.65 49.72
CA SER A 28 -12.76 29.10 50.18
C SER A 28 -13.85 30.21 50.13
N VAL A 29 -15.15 29.85 49.97
CA VAL A 29 -16.37 30.65 50.35
C VAL A 29 -16.63 31.95 49.55
N ALA A 30 -17.84 32.37 49.17
CA ALA A 30 -19.19 31.81 48.89
C ALA A 30 -19.96 32.95 48.13
N GLU A 31 -21.28 33.09 47.94
CA GLU A 31 -22.59 32.44 48.26
C GLU A 31 -23.59 33.10 47.27
N SER A 32 -24.82 32.66 46.93
CA SER A 32 -25.78 31.63 47.35
C SER A 32 -26.51 31.14 46.06
N SER A 33 -27.68 30.48 45.97
CA SER A 33 -28.78 30.11 46.87
C SER A 33 -29.48 28.81 46.37
N ALA A 34 -30.58 28.38 46.99
CA ALA A 34 -31.34 27.17 46.63
C ALA A 34 -32.80 27.46 46.22
N ASP A 35 -33.43 26.48 45.58
CA ASP A 35 -34.83 26.11 45.82
C ASP A 35 -34.94 24.56 45.81
N GLU A 36 -36.00 24.00 46.39
CA GLU A 36 -36.12 22.57 46.76
C GLU A 36 -37.09 21.76 45.87
N SER A 37 -37.33 20.50 46.27
CA SER A 37 -38.41 19.57 45.85
C SER A 37 -38.09 18.66 44.66
N SER A 38 -38.26 17.32 44.74
CA SER A 38 -38.57 16.47 45.91
C SER A 38 -38.50 14.97 45.60
N VAL A 39 -38.04 14.18 46.59
CA VAL A 39 -38.36 12.74 46.79
C VAL A 39 -37.77 11.74 45.78
N ALA A 40 -37.31 10.60 46.32
CA ALA A 40 -36.82 9.43 45.59
C ALA A 40 -37.75 8.24 45.81
N GLU A 41 -37.59 7.18 45.01
CA GLU A 41 -37.45 5.82 45.56
C GLU A 41 -36.72 4.89 44.58
N GLU A 42 -36.23 3.74 45.06
CA GLU A 42 -35.40 2.79 44.32
C GLU A 42 -36.25 1.72 43.62
N SER A 43 -35.85 1.25 42.42
CA SER A 43 -36.03 -0.17 42.04
C SER A 43 -35.20 -0.58 40.80
N LYS A 44 -34.38 -1.61 41.01
CA LYS A 44 -34.06 -2.69 40.05
C LYS A 44 -34.45 -4.01 40.76
N PRO A 45 -34.57 -5.17 40.08
CA PRO A 45 -34.23 -5.48 38.68
C PRO A 45 -35.50 -5.88 37.87
N ASP A 46 -35.44 -6.35 36.63
CA ASP A 46 -35.13 -7.75 36.27
C ASP A 46 -34.52 -7.87 34.85
N GLU A 47 -34.08 -9.09 34.51
CA GLU A 47 -33.61 -9.50 33.19
C GLU A 47 -34.80 -10.03 32.37
N GLU A 48 -34.87 -9.77 31.06
CA GLU A 48 -35.74 -10.54 30.16
C GLU A 48 -35.02 -10.83 28.82
N GLU A 49 -35.24 -12.05 28.34
CA GLU A 49 -34.54 -12.71 27.23
C GLU A 49 -35.28 -12.45 25.91
N VAL A 50 -34.56 -12.07 24.85
CA VAL A 50 -35.13 -11.91 23.49
C VAL A 50 -34.32 -12.73 22.50
N THR A 51 -35.02 -13.57 21.75
CA THR A 51 -34.48 -14.62 20.88
C THR A 51 -34.28 -14.17 19.43
N GLU A 52 -33.58 -15.00 18.66
CA GLU A 52 -33.38 -14.89 17.21
C GLU A 52 -34.71 -14.80 16.43
N GLU A 53 -34.79 -13.89 15.44
CA GLU A 53 -35.40 -14.06 14.10
C GLU A 53 -35.41 -12.72 13.31
N VAL A 54 -34.27 -12.34 12.71
CA VAL A 54 -34.19 -11.60 11.43
C VAL A 54 -32.87 -11.98 10.74
N THR A 55 -32.94 -12.80 9.70
CA THR A 55 -31.86 -13.14 8.75
C THR A 55 -32.51 -13.36 7.37
N GLU A 56 -31.72 -13.29 6.29
CA GLU A 56 -32.18 -13.45 4.89
C GLU A 56 -33.05 -12.30 4.34
N GLU A 57 -32.47 -11.09 4.19
CA GLU A 57 -32.89 -10.11 3.15
C GLU A 57 -31.87 -8.97 2.84
N ILE A 58 -30.61 -9.03 3.35
CA ILE A 58 -29.60 -7.94 3.19
C ILE A 58 -28.31 -8.43 2.48
N SER A 59 -28.19 -9.72 2.18
CA SER A 59 -26.96 -10.33 1.65
C SER A 59 -26.92 -10.53 0.13
N GLU A 60 -28.01 -10.28 -0.60
CA GLU A 60 -28.04 -10.42 -2.07
C GLU A 60 -27.80 -9.06 -2.75
N GLU A 61 -28.49 -7.99 -2.33
CA GLU A 61 -28.37 -6.63 -2.89
C GLU A 61 -26.91 -6.09 -2.84
N VAL A 62 -26.21 -6.30 -1.71
CA VAL A 62 -24.79 -5.93 -1.54
C VAL A 62 -23.84 -6.78 -2.41
N THR A 63 -24.21 -8.02 -2.73
CA THR A 63 -23.41 -8.83 -3.67
C THR A 63 -23.74 -8.54 -5.13
N GLU A 64 -24.95 -8.08 -5.45
CA GLU A 64 -25.28 -7.60 -6.80
C GLU A 64 -24.60 -6.25 -7.09
N GLU A 65 -24.53 -5.31 -6.14
CA GLU A 65 -23.71 -4.08 -6.30
C GLU A 65 -22.22 -4.39 -6.52
N ILE A 66 -21.60 -5.25 -5.70
CA ILE A 66 -20.18 -5.64 -5.89
C ILE A 66 -19.95 -6.37 -7.22
N ILE A 67 -20.92 -7.17 -7.69
CA ILE A 67 -20.82 -7.84 -9.00
C ILE A 67 -21.00 -6.82 -10.14
N GLU A 68 -21.93 -5.87 -10.05
CA GLU A 68 -22.10 -4.83 -11.08
C GLU A 68 -20.86 -3.93 -11.16
N GLU A 69 -20.27 -3.45 -10.04
CA GLU A 69 -18.99 -2.71 -10.06
C GLU A 69 -17.85 -3.54 -10.67
N SER A 70 -17.73 -4.83 -10.31
CA SER A 70 -16.73 -5.72 -10.93
C SER A 70 -16.95 -5.93 -12.45
N SER A 71 -18.13 -5.60 -12.97
CA SER A 71 -18.49 -5.68 -14.39
C SER A 71 -18.45 -4.35 -15.13
N GLU A 72 -18.52 -3.19 -14.45
CA GLU A 72 -18.22 -1.90 -15.08
C GLU A 72 -16.71 -1.79 -15.42
N ILE A 73 -15.87 -2.56 -14.74
CA ILE A 73 -14.47 -2.84 -15.13
C ILE A 73 -14.41 -3.67 -16.44
N GLU A 74 -15.36 -4.58 -16.70
CA GLU A 74 -15.35 -5.45 -17.91
C GLU A 74 -15.82 -4.75 -19.21
N GLU A 75 -16.62 -3.68 -19.15
CA GLU A 75 -17.18 -3.02 -20.37
C GLU A 75 -16.48 -1.70 -20.79
N SER A 76 -15.42 -1.25 -20.11
CA SER A 76 -14.69 -0.01 -20.50
C SER A 76 -13.39 -0.23 -21.28
N GLU A 77 -12.70 -1.37 -21.17
CA GLU A 77 -11.52 -1.71 -21.98
C GLU A 77 -11.87 -2.16 -23.43
N GLU A 78 -12.46 -1.27 -24.26
CA GLU A 78 -12.67 -1.52 -25.71
C GLU A 78 -11.36 -1.47 -26.53
N ASP A 79 -10.43 -2.42 -26.27
CA ASP A 79 -9.32 -2.81 -27.15
C ASP A 79 -8.37 -1.67 -27.60
N ASP A 80 -8.17 -0.65 -26.74
CA ASP A 80 -7.06 0.31 -26.87
C ASP A 80 -5.73 -0.42 -26.56
N GLU A 81 -5.20 -1.12 -27.57
CA GLU A 81 -3.82 -1.63 -27.56
C GLU A 81 -2.87 -0.48 -27.20
N GLU A 82 -2.11 -0.60 -26.09
CA GLU A 82 -1.20 0.44 -25.57
C GLU A 82 -0.30 1.01 -26.68
N ASN A 83 -0.74 2.11 -27.29
CA ASN A 83 -0.17 2.64 -28.54
C ASN A 83 1.01 3.58 -28.28
N TYR A 84 1.55 3.51 -27.05
CA TYR A 84 2.61 4.32 -26.48
C TYR A 84 3.85 3.45 -26.21
N ASP A 85 5.03 4.08 -26.16
CA ASP A 85 6.30 3.36 -26.00
C ASP A 85 6.51 2.97 -24.53
N THR A 86 6.16 1.73 -24.20
CA THR A 86 6.35 1.17 -22.85
C THR A 86 7.78 0.73 -22.54
N GLY A 87 8.70 0.77 -23.51
CA GLY A 87 10.09 0.33 -23.35
C GLY A 87 10.36 -1.13 -23.75
N ASP A 88 11.63 -1.56 -23.59
CA ASP A 88 12.12 -2.81 -24.17
C ASP A 88 11.94 -4.01 -23.22
N ALA A 89 10.87 -4.77 -23.46
CA ALA A 89 10.55 -6.00 -22.71
C ALA A 89 11.68 -7.05 -22.71
N SER A 90 12.59 -7.03 -23.68
CA SER A 90 13.71 -7.99 -23.75
C SER A 90 14.86 -7.69 -22.78
N LEU A 91 14.78 -6.57 -22.05
CA LEU A 91 15.70 -6.18 -20.99
C LEU A 91 15.24 -6.62 -19.59
N ASP A 92 13.99 -7.08 -19.44
CA ASP A 92 13.42 -7.54 -18.17
C ASP A 92 13.67 -9.06 -17.95
N ASN A 93 13.77 -9.48 -16.69
CA ASN A 93 13.81 -10.90 -16.33
C ASN A 93 12.44 -11.33 -15.83
N VAL A 94 11.77 -12.19 -16.59
CA VAL A 94 10.47 -12.80 -16.23
C VAL A 94 10.50 -13.62 -14.95
N ARG A 95 11.69 -14.02 -14.47
CA ARG A 95 11.94 -14.79 -13.23
C ARG A 95 11.04 -16.04 -13.06
N ASN A 96 10.59 -16.65 -14.15
CA ASN A 96 9.79 -17.89 -14.18
C ASN A 96 10.63 -19.15 -14.41
N GLN A 97 11.95 -19.09 -14.17
CA GLN A 97 12.85 -20.22 -14.44
C GLN A 97 12.76 -21.28 -13.35
N ASP A 98 12.83 -22.56 -13.75
CA ASP A 98 13.05 -23.67 -12.83
C ASP A 98 14.47 -23.60 -12.21
N GLU A 99 14.91 -24.67 -11.52
CA GLU A 99 16.18 -24.71 -10.76
C GLU A 99 16.15 -23.83 -9.48
N ILE A 100 15.00 -23.75 -8.81
CA ILE A 100 14.78 -22.93 -7.60
C ILE A 100 15.58 -23.44 -6.38
N GLY A 101 15.57 -24.76 -6.13
CA GLY A 101 16.21 -25.36 -4.94
C GLY A 101 15.26 -25.50 -3.75
N GLU A 102 15.79 -25.58 -2.53
CA GLU A 102 14.97 -25.77 -1.31
C GLU A 102 14.45 -24.44 -0.71
N ASN A 103 14.98 -23.30 -1.17
CA ASN A 103 14.72 -21.96 -0.64
C ASN A 103 14.24 -21.03 -1.77
N GLU A 104 13.05 -20.46 -1.63
CA GLU A 104 12.49 -19.50 -2.60
C GLU A 104 12.10 -18.19 -1.92
N LEU A 105 12.41 -17.08 -2.59
CA LEU A 105 11.89 -15.77 -2.26
C LEU A 105 10.97 -15.33 -3.41
N LEU A 106 9.67 -15.57 -3.22
CA LEU A 106 8.63 -15.21 -4.16
C LEU A 106 8.23 -13.76 -3.92
N VAL A 107 8.59 -12.89 -4.87
CA VAL A 107 8.27 -11.47 -4.88
C VAL A 107 6.94 -11.31 -5.61
N ILE A 108 5.94 -10.75 -4.92
CA ILE A 108 4.58 -10.61 -5.45
C ILE A 108 4.21 -9.13 -5.58
N SER A 109 3.81 -8.75 -6.79
CA SER A 109 3.42 -7.37 -7.14
C SER A 109 2.03 -7.36 -7.78
N PHE A 110 1.32 -6.24 -7.75
CA PHE A 110 0.19 -5.99 -8.65
C PHE A 110 0.60 -6.23 -10.12
N GLY A 111 1.70 -5.60 -10.51
CA GLY A 111 2.34 -5.71 -11.81
C GLY A 111 2.36 -4.38 -12.56
N THR A 112 2.91 -4.38 -13.78
CA THR A 112 2.61 -3.34 -14.78
C THR A 112 2.94 -3.82 -16.20
N SER A 113 2.13 -3.39 -17.15
CA SER A 113 2.33 -3.54 -18.59
C SER A 113 3.53 -2.72 -19.09
N PHE A 114 3.83 -1.59 -18.44
CA PHE A 114 4.91 -0.68 -18.80
C PHE A 114 6.29 -1.35 -18.61
N ASN A 115 6.91 -1.82 -19.70
CA ASN A 115 8.13 -2.64 -19.68
C ASN A 115 9.32 -2.00 -18.97
N ASP A 116 9.63 -0.74 -19.31
CA ASP A 116 10.74 -0.01 -18.68
C ASP A 116 10.44 0.31 -17.22
N SER A 117 9.19 0.67 -16.89
CA SER A 117 8.73 0.86 -15.50
C SER A 117 8.88 -0.43 -14.69
N ARG A 118 8.34 -1.56 -15.16
CA ARG A 118 8.46 -2.89 -14.54
C ARG A 118 9.91 -3.27 -14.27
N ARG A 119 10.80 -3.04 -15.25
CA ARG A 119 12.23 -3.34 -15.15
C ARG A 119 12.98 -2.42 -14.18
N LEU A 120 12.62 -1.13 -14.14
CA LEU A 120 13.25 -0.11 -13.29
C LEU A 120 12.74 -0.13 -11.84
N THR A 121 11.56 -0.70 -11.58
CA THR A 121 10.90 -0.72 -10.27
C THR A 121 10.85 -2.14 -9.68
N ILE A 122 9.93 -2.99 -10.16
CA ILE A 122 9.77 -4.39 -9.71
C ILE A 122 11.06 -5.18 -9.91
N GLY A 123 11.63 -5.16 -11.13
CA GLY A 123 12.91 -5.80 -11.43
C GLY A 123 14.06 -5.26 -10.57
N ALA A 124 14.04 -3.97 -10.23
CA ALA A 124 15.06 -3.36 -9.38
C ALA A 124 14.92 -3.71 -7.89
N ILE A 125 13.69 -3.98 -7.40
CA ILE A 125 13.40 -4.55 -6.09
C ILE A 125 13.89 -6.00 -6.03
N GLU A 126 13.53 -6.82 -7.02
CA GLU A 126 13.95 -8.22 -7.14
C GLU A 126 15.48 -8.37 -7.18
N ASP A 127 16.16 -7.54 -7.99
CA ASP A 127 17.62 -7.51 -8.07
C ASP A 127 18.29 -7.05 -6.76
N ALA A 128 17.63 -6.19 -5.97
CA ALA A 128 18.10 -5.80 -4.64
C ALA A 128 17.96 -6.94 -3.63
N LEU A 129 16.82 -7.65 -3.66
CA LEU A 129 16.55 -8.83 -2.84
C LEU A 129 17.52 -9.97 -3.17
N GLU A 130 17.70 -10.33 -4.44
CA GLU A 130 18.61 -11.40 -4.90
C GLU A 130 20.07 -11.13 -4.53
N LYS A 131 20.49 -9.87 -4.59
CA LYS A 131 21.81 -9.38 -4.18
C LYS A 131 22.02 -9.41 -2.67
N ALA A 132 20.97 -9.19 -1.88
CA ALA A 132 21.03 -9.18 -0.42
C ALA A 132 20.87 -10.58 0.21
N LEU A 133 20.08 -11.46 -0.42
CA LEU A 133 19.62 -12.74 0.11
C LEU A 133 20.07 -13.92 -0.79
N PRO A 134 21.38 -14.09 -1.09
CA PRO A 134 21.88 -15.01 -2.12
C PRO A 134 21.73 -16.52 -1.79
N ASP A 135 21.23 -16.86 -0.61
CA ASP A 135 20.85 -18.23 -0.23
C ASP A 135 19.38 -18.58 -0.58
N TYR A 136 18.65 -17.66 -1.22
CA TYR A 136 17.28 -17.82 -1.72
C TYR A 136 17.22 -17.55 -3.24
N SER A 137 16.47 -18.38 -3.96
CA SER A 137 16.16 -18.13 -5.37
C SER A 137 15.02 -17.11 -5.48
N VAL A 138 15.27 -15.95 -6.07
CA VAL A 138 14.23 -14.93 -6.28
C VAL A 138 13.36 -15.26 -7.48
N ARG A 139 12.03 -15.23 -7.29
CA ARG A 139 11.00 -15.52 -8.29
C ARG A 139 9.92 -14.44 -8.26
N ARG A 140 9.18 -14.29 -9.37
CA ARG A 140 8.14 -13.26 -9.57
C ARG A 140 6.78 -13.92 -9.71
N GLY A 141 5.76 -13.36 -9.05
CA GLY A 141 4.35 -13.60 -9.34
C GLY A 141 3.58 -12.27 -9.41
N PHE A 142 2.62 -12.14 -10.32
CA PHE A 142 1.73 -10.96 -10.38
C PHE A 142 0.32 -11.32 -9.91
N THR A 143 -0.38 -10.38 -9.24
CA THR A 143 -1.80 -10.57 -8.86
C THR A 143 -2.76 -10.11 -9.95
N SER A 144 -2.41 -9.09 -10.74
CA SER A 144 -3.29 -8.60 -11.81
C SER A 144 -3.21 -9.47 -13.07
N ASN A 145 -4.21 -10.33 -13.24
CA ASN A 145 -4.37 -11.16 -14.44
C ASN A 145 -4.53 -10.33 -15.72
N ILE A 146 -5.17 -9.14 -15.64
CA ILE A 146 -5.29 -8.21 -16.78
C ILE A 146 -3.90 -7.79 -17.28
N ILE A 147 -2.99 -7.43 -16.36
CA ILE A 147 -1.60 -7.08 -16.69
C ILE A 147 -0.84 -8.28 -17.27
N ILE A 148 -1.02 -9.49 -16.72
CA ILE A 148 -0.38 -10.72 -17.23
C ILE A 148 -0.83 -10.99 -18.66
N ASP A 149 -2.14 -10.99 -18.92
CA ASP A 149 -2.68 -11.24 -20.26
C ASP A 149 -2.34 -10.11 -21.25
N HIS A 150 -2.25 -8.85 -20.82
CA HIS A 150 -1.80 -7.75 -21.68
C HIS A 150 -0.33 -7.95 -22.12
N VAL A 151 0.58 -8.20 -21.18
CA VAL A 151 2.01 -8.44 -21.47
C VAL A 151 2.19 -9.69 -22.36
N ASN A 152 1.37 -10.72 -22.15
CA ASN A 152 1.36 -11.93 -22.97
C ASN A 152 0.80 -11.69 -24.39
N LYS A 153 -0.31 -10.94 -24.53
CA LYS A 153 -0.94 -10.52 -25.80
C LYS A 153 0.02 -9.70 -26.66
N ARG A 154 0.70 -8.72 -26.05
CA ARG A 154 1.55 -7.74 -26.75
C ARG A 154 2.98 -8.23 -26.97
N ASP A 155 3.66 -8.67 -25.91
CA ASP A 155 5.10 -8.95 -25.94
C ASP A 155 5.44 -10.44 -26.14
N GLY A 156 4.43 -11.33 -26.03
CA GLY A 156 4.63 -12.78 -26.05
C GLY A 156 5.34 -13.32 -24.80
N ILE A 157 5.27 -12.57 -23.70
CA ILE A 157 5.90 -12.86 -22.42
C ILE A 157 4.83 -13.31 -21.42
N LEU A 158 4.95 -14.56 -20.95
CA LEU A 158 4.15 -15.06 -19.84
C LEU A 158 4.90 -14.83 -18.52
N ILE A 159 4.36 -13.93 -17.70
CA ILE A 159 4.66 -13.81 -16.28
C ILE A 159 3.76 -14.83 -15.55
N ASP A 160 4.25 -15.46 -14.49
CA ASP A 160 3.41 -16.36 -13.68
C ASP A 160 2.44 -15.54 -12.82
N ASP A 161 1.18 -15.98 -12.72
CA ASP A 161 0.27 -15.58 -11.66
C ASP A 161 0.69 -16.22 -10.32
N VAL A 162 -0.01 -15.90 -9.23
CA VAL A 162 0.34 -16.40 -7.88
C VAL A 162 0.17 -17.94 -7.79
N ASP A 163 -0.92 -18.53 -8.29
CA ASP A 163 -1.10 -19.99 -8.36
C ASP A 163 0.01 -20.67 -9.18
N ALA A 164 0.35 -20.14 -10.36
CA ALA A 164 1.39 -20.68 -11.22
C ALA A 164 2.78 -20.59 -10.58
N ALA A 165 3.09 -19.48 -9.87
CA ALA A 165 4.34 -19.32 -9.14
C ALA A 165 4.42 -20.28 -7.95
N LEU A 166 3.39 -20.36 -7.11
CA LEU A 166 3.30 -21.31 -5.98
C LEU A 166 3.35 -22.77 -6.47
N LYS A 167 2.69 -23.05 -7.59
CA LYS A 167 2.75 -24.35 -8.25
C LYS A 167 4.14 -24.67 -8.77
N ARG A 168 4.87 -23.69 -9.34
CA ARG A 168 6.26 -23.84 -9.77
C ARG A 168 7.18 -24.13 -8.58
N ALA A 169 6.98 -23.45 -7.46
CA ALA A 169 7.69 -23.69 -6.20
C ALA A 169 7.54 -25.16 -5.74
N VAL A 170 6.30 -25.65 -5.69
CA VAL A 170 5.96 -27.03 -5.31
C VAL A 170 6.54 -28.04 -6.31
N ASP A 171 6.39 -27.83 -7.62
CA ASP A 171 6.91 -28.73 -8.65
C ASP A 171 8.46 -28.74 -8.72
N ASN A 172 9.13 -27.66 -8.28
CA ASN A 172 10.59 -27.60 -8.11
C ASN A 172 11.08 -28.21 -6.77
N GLY A 173 10.18 -28.50 -5.81
CA GLY A 173 10.51 -29.13 -4.54
C GLY A 173 11.02 -28.18 -3.45
N VAL A 174 10.56 -26.92 -3.48
CA VAL A 174 10.85 -25.89 -2.47
C VAL A 174 10.32 -26.29 -1.10
N LYS A 175 11.00 -25.84 -0.04
CA LYS A 175 10.66 -26.13 1.37
C LYS A 175 10.48 -24.88 2.22
N ASN A 176 11.32 -23.88 2.00
CA ASN A 176 11.29 -22.62 2.71
C ASN A 176 10.83 -21.56 1.71
N LEU A 177 9.52 -21.29 1.71
CA LEU A 177 8.94 -20.22 0.92
C LEU A 177 8.92 -18.93 1.76
N VAL A 178 9.59 -17.91 1.26
CA VAL A 178 9.47 -16.53 1.74
C VAL A 178 8.67 -15.77 0.71
N VAL A 179 7.59 -15.11 1.12
CA VAL A 179 6.80 -14.24 0.25
C VAL A 179 7.08 -12.80 0.61
N GLN A 180 7.52 -11.98 -0.34
CA GLN A 180 7.67 -10.54 -0.16
C GLN A 180 6.67 -9.79 -1.06
N PRO A 181 5.58 -9.23 -0.52
CA PRO A 181 4.72 -8.34 -1.28
C PRO A 181 5.47 -7.03 -1.60
N THR A 182 5.38 -6.54 -2.82
CA THR A 182 5.82 -5.18 -3.19
C THR A 182 4.64 -4.20 -3.15
N HIS A 183 3.69 -4.42 -2.25
CA HIS A 183 2.51 -3.56 -2.11
C HIS A 183 2.85 -2.35 -1.22
N LEU A 184 2.09 -1.26 -1.39
CA LEU A 184 2.30 -0.04 -0.61
C LEU A 184 1.84 -0.22 0.84
N MET A 185 0.78 -0.99 1.07
CA MET A 185 0.09 -1.07 2.35
C MET A 185 -0.50 -2.47 2.62
N ASN A 186 -0.94 -2.70 3.86
CA ASN A 186 -1.76 -3.85 4.24
C ASN A 186 -3.21 -3.67 3.77
N GLY A 187 -3.42 -3.67 2.45
CA GLY A 187 -4.73 -3.50 1.79
C GLY A 187 -5.39 -4.83 1.42
N LEU A 188 -6.46 -4.76 0.60
CA LEU A 188 -7.21 -5.94 0.13
C LEU A 188 -6.28 -6.96 -0.55
N GLU A 189 -5.52 -6.52 -1.55
CA GLU A 189 -4.57 -7.33 -2.34
C GLU A 189 -3.59 -8.15 -1.49
N TYR A 190 -3.17 -7.60 -0.34
CA TYR A 190 -2.27 -8.30 0.58
C TYR A 190 -3.00 -9.44 1.31
N ASN A 191 -4.27 -9.26 1.68
CA ASN A 191 -5.07 -10.33 2.26
C ASN A 191 -5.36 -11.44 1.23
N ASP A 192 -5.59 -11.08 -0.03
CA ASP A 192 -5.78 -12.05 -1.12
C ASP A 192 -4.53 -12.92 -1.30
N ILE A 193 -3.33 -12.31 -1.30
CA ILE A 193 -2.04 -13.03 -1.28
C ILE A 193 -1.91 -13.96 -0.07
N LEU A 194 -2.31 -13.51 1.13
CA LEU A 194 -2.25 -14.35 2.33
C LEU A 194 -3.18 -15.58 2.19
N ASP A 195 -4.40 -15.40 1.70
CA ASP A 195 -5.40 -16.48 1.55
C ASP A 195 -5.09 -17.44 0.38
N GLU A 196 -4.47 -16.97 -0.70
CA GLU A 196 -3.99 -17.83 -1.80
C GLU A 196 -2.79 -18.68 -1.37
N VAL A 197 -1.76 -18.04 -0.80
CA VAL A 197 -0.57 -18.75 -0.29
C VAL A 197 -0.95 -19.72 0.85
N ALA A 198 -1.95 -19.40 1.67
CA ALA A 198 -2.45 -20.29 2.71
C ALA A 198 -2.97 -21.64 2.16
N GLN A 199 -3.54 -21.68 0.95
CA GLN A 199 -4.01 -22.91 0.31
C GLN A 199 -2.84 -23.87 -0.02
N TYR A 200 -1.67 -23.31 -0.31
CA TYR A 200 -0.44 -24.06 -0.61
C TYR A 200 0.40 -24.40 0.64
N SER A 201 0.07 -23.88 1.82
CA SER A 201 0.90 -23.98 3.04
C SER A 201 1.27 -25.40 3.49
N ASP A 202 0.40 -26.41 3.29
CA ASP A 202 0.66 -27.82 3.64
C ASP A 202 1.68 -28.50 2.69
N ALA A 203 2.15 -27.82 1.63
CA ALA A 203 3.15 -28.34 0.68
C ALA A 203 4.60 -28.00 1.05
N PHE A 204 4.83 -26.98 1.88
CA PHE A 204 6.16 -26.49 2.27
C PHE A 204 6.56 -26.96 3.68
N GLU A 205 7.84 -26.87 4.04
CA GLU A 205 8.29 -27.08 5.44
C GLU A 205 8.12 -25.80 6.27
N ASN A 206 8.31 -24.62 5.66
CA ASN A 206 8.06 -23.30 6.24
C ASN A 206 7.48 -22.35 5.18
N VAL A 207 6.52 -21.51 5.58
CA VAL A 207 6.03 -20.35 4.81
C VAL A 207 6.08 -19.13 5.71
N VAL A 208 6.69 -18.05 5.26
CA VAL A 208 6.82 -16.78 5.99
C VAL A 208 6.62 -15.59 5.05
N PHE A 209 6.11 -14.49 5.59
CA PHE A 209 5.80 -13.27 4.82
C PHE A 209 6.66 -12.11 5.32
N GLY A 210 7.19 -11.32 4.38
CA GLY A 210 7.60 -9.95 4.65
C GLY A 210 6.40 -9.01 4.63
N GLU A 211 6.50 -7.88 5.32
CA GLU A 211 5.44 -6.88 5.37
C GLU A 211 5.39 -6.04 4.08
N PRO A 212 4.25 -5.37 3.77
CA PRO A 212 4.17 -4.28 2.80
C PRO A 212 4.87 -2.99 3.28
N LEU A 213 5.10 -2.06 2.35
CA LEU A 213 5.99 -0.90 2.53
C LEU A 213 5.62 0.04 3.70
N LEU A 214 4.35 0.40 3.84
CA LEU A 214 3.84 1.29 4.89
C LEU A 214 3.15 0.48 6.01
N THR A 215 3.94 -0.30 6.76
CA THR A 215 3.44 -1.14 7.86
C THR A 215 3.71 -0.52 9.24
N SER A 216 4.98 -0.37 9.66
CA SER A 216 5.31 0.15 11.00
C SER A 216 5.68 1.63 11.00
N ASP A 217 5.63 2.29 12.16
CA ASP A 217 6.03 3.71 12.30
C ASP A 217 7.50 3.97 11.90
N ASP A 218 8.36 2.95 11.95
CA ASP A 218 9.75 3.02 11.47
C ASP A 218 9.79 3.01 9.93
N ASP A 219 8.96 2.19 9.28
CA ASP A 219 8.88 2.11 7.82
C ASP A 219 8.28 3.39 7.23
N PHE A 220 7.20 3.91 7.81
CA PHE A 220 6.63 5.22 7.45
C PHE A 220 7.71 6.32 7.50
N LYS A 221 8.58 6.31 8.53
CA LYS A 221 9.66 7.29 8.64
C LYS A 221 10.80 7.07 7.64
N LYS A 222 11.10 5.82 7.27
CA LYS A 222 12.05 5.53 6.18
C LYS A 222 11.50 5.99 4.83
N VAL A 223 10.21 5.75 4.54
CA VAL A 223 9.56 6.22 3.31
C VAL A 223 9.52 7.75 3.26
N GLU A 224 9.12 8.41 4.35
CA GLU A 224 9.15 9.88 4.49
C GLU A 224 10.54 10.45 4.17
N GLN A 225 11.58 9.93 4.83
CA GLN A 225 12.96 10.36 4.57
C GLN A 225 13.37 10.09 3.12
N ALA A 226 13.04 8.92 2.57
CA ALA A 226 13.40 8.52 1.22
C ALA A 226 12.74 9.41 0.16
N ILE A 227 11.44 9.71 0.26
CA ILE A 227 10.75 10.56 -0.74
C ILE A 227 11.20 12.02 -0.66
N VAL A 228 11.51 12.53 0.55
CA VAL A 228 12.10 13.88 0.74
C VAL A 228 13.52 13.93 0.17
N ASP A 229 14.40 12.99 0.50
CA ASP A 229 15.76 12.96 -0.07
C ASP A 229 15.76 12.73 -1.59
N TRP A 230 14.72 12.14 -2.15
CA TRP A 230 14.54 11.89 -3.59
C TRP A 230 13.97 13.09 -4.37
N THR A 231 13.40 14.07 -3.67
CA THR A 231 12.79 15.29 -4.26
C THR A 231 13.41 16.62 -3.78
N LYS A 232 14.33 16.60 -2.80
CA LYS A 232 14.99 17.79 -2.20
C LYS A 232 15.68 18.79 -3.14
N GLU A 233 15.87 18.48 -4.43
CA GLU A 233 16.37 19.47 -5.40
C GLU A 233 15.27 20.39 -5.94
N TYR A 234 14.00 20.02 -5.74
CA TYR A 234 12.81 20.81 -6.02
C TYR A 234 12.28 21.57 -4.81
N ASP A 235 12.77 21.29 -3.59
CA ASP A 235 12.40 22.00 -2.36
C ASP A 235 13.11 23.37 -2.27
N ASP A 236 12.61 24.34 -3.05
CA ASP A 236 13.13 25.71 -3.12
C ASP A 236 12.31 26.75 -2.33
N GLY A 237 11.21 26.31 -1.71
CA GLY A 237 10.26 27.17 -0.99
C GLY A 237 9.30 27.98 -1.88
N GLU A 238 9.35 27.84 -3.20
CA GLU A 238 8.37 28.39 -4.16
C GLU A 238 7.65 27.27 -4.96
N THR A 239 8.04 26.01 -4.72
CA THR A 239 7.54 24.80 -5.38
C THR A 239 6.76 23.91 -4.40
N ALA A 240 5.59 23.43 -4.82
CA ALA A 240 4.84 22.37 -4.17
C ALA A 240 5.24 21.00 -4.73
N ILE A 241 5.33 19.98 -3.88
CA ILE A 241 5.66 18.60 -4.25
C ILE A 241 4.45 17.73 -3.92
N CYS A 242 3.74 17.28 -4.95
CA CYS A 242 2.48 16.55 -4.84
C CYS A 242 2.70 15.08 -5.21
N PHE A 243 2.44 14.21 -4.25
CA PHE A 243 2.56 12.76 -4.38
C PHE A 243 1.19 12.12 -4.63
N MET A 244 1.08 11.34 -5.71
CA MET A 244 -0.17 10.68 -6.11
C MET A 244 -0.14 9.18 -5.80
N GLY A 245 -0.95 8.75 -4.83
CA GLY A 245 -1.26 7.34 -4.60
C GLY A 245 -2.40 6.84 -5.47
N HIS A 246 -2.64 5.52 -5.44
CA HIS A 246 -3.80 4.88 -6.07
C HIS A 246 -5.10 5.34 -5.38
N GLY A 247 -5.20 5.04 -4.08
CA GLY A 247 -6.45 5.08 -3.32
C GLY A 247 -6.96 3.66 -3.06
N THR A 248 -7.93 3.55 -2.16
CA THR A 248 -8.84 2.40 -1.99
C THR A 248 -9.96 2.82 -1.03
N GLU A 249 -11.12 2.17 -1.09
CA GLU A 249 -12.20 2.41 -0.11
C GLU A 249 -11.94 1.79 1.27
N ALA A 250 -11.01 0.82 1.36
CA ALA A 250 -10.72 0.10 2.60
C ALA A 250 -10.02 0.98 3.66
N ASP A 251 -10.17 0.63 4.94
CA ASP A 251 -9.52 1.29 6.10
C ASP A 251 -7.99 1.49 5.92
N SER A 252 -7.34 0.63 5.12
CA SER A 252 -5.93 0.72 4.76
C SER A 252 -5.56 2.02 4.05
N ASN A 253 -6.49 2.69 3.37
CA ASN A 253 -6.29 4.00 2.74
C ASN A 253 -5.80 5.08 3.72
N GLY A 254 -6.01 4.88 5.03
CA GLY A 254 -5.45 5.73 6.09
C GLY A 254 -3.92 5.92 6.05
N VAL A 255 -3.17 5.09 5.32
CA VAL A 255 -1.72 5.30 5.12
C VAL A 255 -1.41 6.64 4.45
N TYR A 256 -2.23 7.11 3.51
CA TYR A 256 -1.97 8.36 2.77
C TYR A 256 -2.12 9.59 3.68
N GLN A 257 -3.17 9.63 4.51
CA GLN A 257 -3.34 10.70 5.49
C GLN A 257 -2.26 10.64 6.59
N LYS A 258 -1.86 9.44 7.04
CA LYS A 258 -0.76 9.30 8.01
C LYS A 258 0.57 9.82 7.45
N MET A 259 0.89 9.53 6.19
CA MET A 259 2.07 10.09 5.52
C MET A 259 1.99 11.63 5.40
N GLN A 260 0.82 12.18 5.04
CA GLN A 260 0.59 13.63 4.97
C GLN A 260 0.77 14.30 6.35
N ASP A 261 0.25 13.67 7.40
CA ASP A 261 0.35 14.17 8.79
C ASP A 261 1.80 14.15 9.29
N MET A 262 2.58 13.12 8.94
CA MET A 262 4.00 13.02 9.29
C MET A 262 4.83 14.10 8.59
N LEU A 263 4.67 14.24 7.26
CA LEU A 263 5.33 15.29 6.48
C LEU A 263 5.04 16.69 7.06
N THR A 264 3.78 16.94 7.41
CA THR A 264 3.36 18.21 8.05
C THR A 264 3.98 18.40 9.44
N ALA A 265 4.15 17.33 10.22
CA ALA A 265 4.67 17.38 11.59
C ALA A 265 6.19 17.58 11.66
N ASP A 266 6.96 16.96 10.76
CA ASP A 266 8.42 17.15 10.68
C ASP A 266 8.83 18.41 9.89
N GLY A 267 7.86 19.09 9.23
CA GLY A 267 7.97 20.49 8.79
C GLY A 267 7.94 20.73 7.28
N TYR A 268 7.55 19.73 6.49
CA TYR A 268 7.51 19.76 5.04
C TYR A 268 6.19 20.39 4.52
N GLU A 269 5.96 21.67 4.84
CA GLU A 269 4.71 22.42 4.58
C GLU A 269 4.32 22.54 3.09
N ASN A 270 5.24 22.20 2.17
CA ASN A 270 5.07 22.18 0.71
C ASN A 270 4.90 20.77 0.11
N TYR A 271 4.83 19.72 0.94
CA TYR A 271 4.58 18.35 0.49
C TYR A 271 3.12 17.97 0.69
N PHE A 272 2.50 17.48 -0.37
CA PHE A 272 1.08 17.13 -0.41
C PHE A 272 0.88 15.70 -0.89
N ILE A 273 -0.06 14.98 -0.28
CA ILE A 273 -0.47 13.65 -0.72
C ILE A 273 -1.95 13.66 -1.05
N GLY A 274 -2.29 13.00 -2.16
CA GLY A 274 -3.64 12.60 -2.52
C GLY A 274 -3.65 11.29 -3.31
N THR A 275 -4.82 10.92 -3.79
CA THR A 275 -5.14 9.64 -4.43
C THR A 275 -6.05 9.83 -5.63
N VAL A 276 -6.02 8.90 -6.58
CA VAL A 276 -6.94 8.86 -7.74
C VAL A 276 -8.35 8.46 -7.28
N GLU A 277 -8.47 7.30 -6.62
CA GLU A 277 -9.75 6.64 -6.35
C GLU A 277 -10.38 6.98 -4.99
N ALA A 278 -9.64 7.66 -4.11
CA ALA A 278 -10.02 7.83 -2.71
C ALA A 278 -9.73 9.24 -2.19
N THR A 279 -9.74 9.40 -0.86
CA THR A 279 -9.35 10.66 -0.20
C THR A 279 -7.91 10.58 0.36
N PRO A 280 -7.13 11.68 0.34
CA PRO A 280 -7.46 13.02 -0.20
C PRO A 280 -7.52 13.05 -1.73
N THR A 281 -8.53 13.72 -2.29
CA THR A 281 -8.72 13.82 -3.76
C THR A 281 -7.76 14.82 -4.41
N LEU A 282 -7.68 14.82 -5.75
CA LEU A 282 -7.01 15.88 -6.52
C LEU A 282 -7.52 17.28 -6.13
N ASP A 283 -8.84 17.46 -5.95
CA ASP A 283 -9.44 18.72 -5.52
C ASP A 283 -8.96 19.13 -4.10
N ASP A 284 -8.82 18.18 -3.18
CA ASP A 284 -8.26 18.43 -1.84
C ASP A 284 -6.78 18.86 -1.91
N VAL A 285 -5.97 18.20 -2.78
CA VAL A 285 -4.56 18.56 -3.00
C VAL A 285 -4.47 19.95 -3.63
N LEU A 286 -5.24 20.23 -4.68
CA LEU A 286 -5.29 21.54 -5.34
C LEU A 286 -5.69 22.64 -4.36
N ALA A 287 -6.70 22.41 -3.51
CA ALA A 287 -7.12 23.37 -2.49
C ALA A 287 -6.04 23.65 -1.43
N LYS A 288 -5.25 22.64 -1.03
CA LYS A 288 -4.08 22.81 -0.15
C LYS A 288 -2.98 23.65 -0.84
N VAL A 289 -2.64 23.33 -2.10
CA VAL A 289 -1.62 24.05 -2.89
C VAL A 289 -2.03 25.50 -3.14
N GLN A 290 -3.31 25.77 -3.43
CA GLN A 290 -3.86 27.12 -3.59
C GLN A 290 -3.91 27.95 -2.29
N ALA A 291 -3.73 27.33 -1.12
CA ALA A 291 -3.61 28.05 0.15
C ALA A 291 -2.17 28.55 0.42
N GLY A 292 -1.17 28.05 -0.32
CA GLY A 292 0.22 28.52 -0.27
C GLY A 292 0.56 29.56 -1.35
N GLU A 293 1.79 30.08 -1.33
CA GLU A 293 2.31 31.05 -2.33
C GLU A 293 3.19 30.38 -3.40
N TYR A 294 2.84 29.14 -3.81
CA TYR A 294 3.59 28.34 -4.78
C TYR A 294 3.45 28.84 -6.22
N LYS A 295 4.44 28.52 -7.06
CA LYS A 295 4.51 28.86 -8.50
C LYS A 295 4.64 27.63 -9.39
N LYS A 296 5.31 26.60 -8.87
CA LYS A 296 5.54 25.32 -9.54
C LYS A 296 4.94 24.18 -8.73
N VAL A 297 4.51 23.14 -9.42
CA VAL A 297 4.06 21.86 -8.87
C VAL A 297 4.91 20.75 -9.48
N ILE A 298 5.48 19.90 -8.62
CA ILE A 298 6.02 18.61 -9.00
C ILE A 298 4.93 17.56 -8.79
N LEU A 299 4.70 16.70 -9.77
CA LEU A 299 3.83 15.53 -9.66
C LEU A 299 4.69 14.27 -9.69
N GLU A 300 4.64 13.44 -8.64
CA GLU A 300 5.37 12.16 -8.59
C GLU A 300 4.49 11.03 -8.02
N PRO A 301 4.56 9.78 -8.53
CA PRO A 301 3.78 8.67 -8.01
C PRO A 301 4.22 8.27 -6.60
N LEU A 302 3.25 8.12 -5.68
CA LEU A 302 3.40 7.39 -4.43
C LEU A 302 3.04 5.91 -4.62
N MET A 303 3.49 5.33 -5.73
CA MET A 303 3.20 3.97 -6.17
C MET A 303 4.52 3.27 -6.54
N VAL A 304 4.59 1.95 -6.36
CA VAL A 304 5.84 1.20 -6.61
C VAL A 304 6.25 1.25 -8.08
N VAL A 305 5.28 1.17 -8.98
CA VAL A 305 5.43 1.33 -10.43
C VAL A 305 4.98 2.72 -10.87
N ALA A 306 5.65 3.30 -11.87
CA ALA A 306 5.03 4.33 -12.71
C ALA A 306 4.21 3.60 -13.80
N GLY A 307 3.02 3.13 -13.43
CA GLY A 307 2.10 2.38 -14.29
C GLY A 307 1.10 3.31 -15.01
N ASP A 308 -0.06 2.78 -15.38
CA ASP A 308 -1.05 3.50 -16.19
C ASP A 308 -1.50 4.82 -15.55
N HIS A 309 -2.00 4.80 -14.30
CA HIS A 309 -2.34 6.00 -13.52
C HIS A 309 -1.24 7.08 -13.53
N ALA A 310 0.03 6.68 -13.44
CA ALA A 310 1.15 7.62 -13.43
C ALA A 310 1.31 8.32 -14.80
N ASN A 311 1.01 7.63 -15.90
CA ASN A 311 1.13 8.18 -17.26
C ASN A 311 -0.13 8.91 -17.71
N ASN A 312 -1.32 8.46 -17.28
CA ASN A 312 -2.61 8.97 -17.69
C ASN A 312 -3.21 9.94 -16.65
N ASP A 313 -3.68 9.45 -15.49
CA ASP A 313 -4.31 10.30 -14.47
C ASP A 313 -3.37 11.40 -13.94
N MET A 314 -2.09 11.09 -13.75
CA MET A 314 -1.13 12.07 -13.21
C MET A 314 -0.59 13.01 -14.29
N ALA A 315 -0.27 12.47 -15.48
CA ALA A 315 0.60 13.13 -16.47
C ALA A 315 0.03 13.20 -17.90
N GLY A 316 -1.17 12.68 -18.14
CA GLY A 316 -1.84 12.62 -19.45
C GLY A 316 -2.22 13.99 -19.98
N ASP A 317 -2.74 14.03 -21.22
CA ASP A 317 -3.21 15.27 -21.87
C ASP A 317 -4.74 15.49 -21.73
N GLU A 318 -5.42 14.64 -20.96
CA GLU A 318 -6.86 14.69 -20.65
C GLU A 318 -7.19 15.88 -19.71
N GLU A 319 -8.41 16.44 -19.75
CA GLU A 319 -8.77 17.70 -19.04
C GLU A 319 -8.82 17.55 -17.50
N ASP A 320 -9.04 16.34 -17.00
CA ASP A 320 -9.16 15.95 -15.58
C ASP A 320 -7.87 15.38 -14.98
N SER A 321 -6.87 15.05 -15.80
CA SER A 321 -5.54 14.65 -15.33
C SER A 321 -4.93 15.70 -14.39
N TRP A 322 -4.18 15.26 -13.37
CA TRP A 322 -3.57 16.11 -12.36
C TRP A 322 -2.72 17.21 -13.01
N LYS A 323 -1.95 16.88 -14.05
CA LYS A 323 -1.19 17.84 -14.86
C LYS A 323 -2.09 18.94 -15.44
N SER A 324 -3.12 18.58 -16.20
CA SER A 324 -4.04 19.56 -16.82
C SER A 324 -4.77 20.41 -15.79
N VAL A 325 -5.15 19.84 -14.65
CA VAL A 325 -5.81 20.55 -13.55
C VAL A 325 -4.87 21.58 -12.89
N PHE A 326 -3.60 21.23 -12.62
CA PHE A 326 -2.63 22.18 -12.07
C PHE A 326 -2.16 23.23 -13.10
N GLU A 327 -1.98 22.88 -14.38
CA GLU A 327 -1.71 23.86 -15.44
C GLU A 327 -2.91 24.81 -15.63
N GLY A 328 -4.13 24.29 -15.59
CA GLY A 328 -5.38 25.05 -15.66
C GLY A 328 -5.59 26.01 -14.48
N ALA A 329 -5.11 25.64 -13.29
CA ALA A 329 -5.04 26.52 -12.13
C ALA A 329 -3.93 27.59 -12.23
N GLY A 330 -2.99 27.44 -13.18
CA GLY A 330 -1.99 28.45 -13.53
C GLY A 330 -0.58 28.20 -12.98
N TYR A 331 -0.27 26.98 -12.53
CA TYR A 331 1.07 26.58 -12.08
C TYR A 331 1.98 26.17 -13.26
N GLU A 332 3.30 26.29 -13.09
CA GLU A 332 4.24 25.47 -13.87
C GLU A 332 4.18 24.04 -13.34
N VAL A 333 4.05 23.03 -14.21
CA VAL A 333 3.98 21.61 -13.78
C VAL A 333 5.13 20.81 -14.36
N GLU A 334 5.72 19.92 -13.55
CA GLU A 334 6.73 18.94 -13.96
C GLU A 334 6.35 17.56 -13.42
N CYS A 335 6.06 16.61 -14.31
CA CYS A 335 5.69 15.25 -13.96
C CYS A 335 6.93 14.33 -13.93
N LEU A 336 7.19 13.71 -12.79
CA LEU A 336 8.31 12.79 -12.59
C LEU A 336 7.80 11.36 -12.71
N LEU A 337 7.80 10.85 -13.95
CA LEU A 337 7.38 9.48 -14.29
C LEU A 337 8.43 8.45 -13.85
N ARG A 338 8.53 8.25 -12.54
CA ARG A 338 9.42 7.28 -11.86
C ARG A 338 8.66 6.63 -10.70
N GLY A 339 8.81 5.32 -10.49
CA GLY A 339 8.13 4.60 -9.42
C GLY A 339 8.95 4.52 -8.14
N LEU A 340 8.31 4.36 -6.98
CA LEU A 340 9.00 4.21 -5.69
C LEU A 340 10.01 3.03 -5.69
N GLY A 341 9.79 2.00 -6.52
CA GLY A 341 10.73 0.89 -6.69
C GLY A 341 12.08 1.27 -7.31
N GLU A 342 12.22 2.42 -7.96
CA GLU A 342 13.52 2.90 -8.45
C GLU A 342 14.43 3.38 -7.31
N ASN A 343 13.85 3.90 -6.23
CA ASN A 343 14.57 4.49 -5.10
C ASN A 343 15.32 3.40 -4.30
N GLU A 344 16.63 3.55 -4.14
CA GLU A 344 17.47 2.57 -3.43
C GLU A 344 17.13 2.46 -1.94
N ASP A 345 16.69 3.55 -1.30
CA ASP A 345 16.31 3.55 0.11
C ASP A 345 14.95 2.87 0.32
N ILE A 346 13.99 3.04 -0.61
CA ILE A 346 12.72 2.29 -0.61
C ILE A 346 12.96 0.79 -0.79
N ARG A 347 13.83 0.42 -1.76
CA ARG A 347 14.21 -0.98 -1.98
C ARG A 347 14.88 -1.62 -0.77
N GLN A 348 15.62 -0.85 0.02
CA GLN A 348 16.23 -1.35 1.26
C GLN A 348 15.19 -1.70 2.34
N ILE A 349 14.01 -1.06 2.34
CA ILE A 349 12.90 -1.42 3.25
C ILE A 349 12.37 -2.83 2.92
N TYR A 350 12.07 -3.11 1.65
CA TYR A 350 11.64 -4.45 1.23
C TYR A 350 12.70 -5.53 1.51
N VAL A 351 13.99 -5.20 1.41
CA VAL A 351 15.09 -6.10 1.81
C VAL A 351 15.12 -6.35 3.32
N GLU A 352 14.84 -5.33 4.15
CA GLU A 352 14.72 -5.50 5.60
C GLU A 352 13.49 -6.35 5.98
N HIS A 353 12.35 -6.16 5.30
CA HIS A 353 11.13 -6.96 5.51
C HIS A 353 11.33 -8.43 5.13
N ALA A 354 11.95 -8.72 3.98
CA ALA A 354 12.26 -10.09 3.55
C ALA A 354 13.28 -10.77 4.47
N GLN A 355 14.30 -10.04 4.96
CA GLN A 355 15.24 -10.57 5.94
C GLN A 355 14.56 -10.86 7.29
N ALA A 356 13.65 -9.99 7.76
CA ALA A 356 12.90 -10.22 8.99
C ALA A 356 11.98 -11.46 8.89
N ALA A 357 11.37 -11.69 7.72
CA ALA A 357 10.62 -12.90 7.43
C ALA A 357 11.51 -14.15 7.51
N ILE A 358 12.68 -14.13 6.87
CA ILE A 358 13.68 -15.21 6.90
C ILE A 358 14.14 -15.49 8.34
N ASP A 359 14.44 -14.45 9.12
CA ASP A 359 14.91 -14.57 10.51
C ASP A 359 13.84 -15.17 11.45
N SER A 360 12.55 -15.13 11.07
CA SER A 360 11.46 -15.76 11.83
C SER A 360 11.40 -17.29 11.68
N ILE A 361 12.06 -17.87 10.67
CA ILE A 361 12.01 -19.31 10.38
C ILE A 361 12.63 -20.12 11.53
N GLY A 362 11.79 -20.85 12.26
CA GLY A 362 12.19 -21.73 13.35
C GLY A 362 12.25 -21.08 14.74
N GLN A 363 11.64 -19.91 14.93
CA GLN A 363 11.36 -19.32 16.26
C GLN A 363 10.17 -20.01 16.96
#